data_AF-A0A9D2TFP6-F1
#
_entry.id   AF-A0A9D2TFP6-F1
#
_cell.length_a   1.000
_cell.length_b   1.000
_cell.length_c   1.000
_cell.angle_alpha   90.00
_cell.angle_beta   90.00
_cell.angle_gamma   90.00
#
_symmetry.space_group_name_H-M   'P 1'
#
loop_
_entity.id
_entity.type
_entity.pdbx_description
1 polymer ?
#
loop_
_entity_poly.entity_id
_entity_poly.type
_entity_poly.pdbx_seq_one_letter_code
_entity_poly.pdbx_strand_id
1 'polypeptide(L)'
;MSLVFAGLLFLMILLAKAGMGTLKTPVLVFSIIWCIVGLGANLCLYEYYAPSNLVNTIIISGAIIFFIVYGFGLRGVKKSFFTENIKLDSCFINLRILIGINIVGIVLLLPSLITALIILRTNELWYIRANGSEVYSSSLMATLADSVIRPLFVATTILAIVYLFSDGKQKTKYVLLMLAIVENIELVISTAGRAPIVNFLFYFIIAIVLFRGKSIFELLHHERGKLLFVVALIMGIFVLTQMRSSTNLDMRDMLETFYNYYFSGPSYLTQLLRNVTEYGIDGRYFWGAATFGFISNIFSNILILVTGRPQGTLYIIGSVITSKQYWVGEHTLLNAMCTGFYPFLLDWGYLGIVIGPVILGIITTIITKKVYKNRSLFYIAIYIYWIYALFRTVFKWDLVNIDFSVVLISLYFFTHKCYKVGNDGCRA
;
A
#
# COMPACT_ATOMS: atom_id res chain seq x y z
N MET A 1 -28.64 2.14 0.56
CA MET A 1 -27.37 1.49 0.14
C MET A 1 -26.60 0.88 1.30
N SER A 2 -26.50 1.52 2.47
CA SER A 2 -25.79 1.00 3.66
C SER A 2 -26.21 -0.43 4.04
N LEU A 3 -27.51 -0.72 4.08
CA LEU A 3 -28.02 -2.08 4.34
C LEU A 3 -27.60 -3.12 3.27
N VAL A 4 -27.47 -2.70 2.00
CA VAL A 4 -27.00 -3.57 0.92
C VAL A 4 -25.53 -3.95 1.14
N PHE A 5 -24.68 -2.98 1.51
CA PHE A 5 -23.28 -3.26 1.87
C PHE A 5 -23.16 -4.13 3.11
N ALA A 6 -24.00 -3.93 4.13
CA ALA A 6 -24.03 -4.78 5.32
C ALA A 6 -24.43 -6.22 4.98
N GLY A 7 -25.48 -6.41 4.15
CA GLY A 7 -25.90 -7.71 3.67
C GLY A 7 -24.83 -8.41 2.82
N LEU A 8 -24.20 -7.66 1.91
CA LEU A 8 -23.10 -8.16 1.09
C LEU A 8 -21.89 -8.56 1.93
N LEU A 9 -21.52 -7.73 2.93
CA LEU A 9 -20.45 -8.02 3.87
C LEU A 9 -20.71 -9.34 4.62
N PHE A 10 -21.91 -9.49 5.17
CA PHE A 10 -22.31 -10.70 5.87
C PHE A 10 -22.26 -11.94 4.96
N LEU A 11 -22.79 -11.83 3.74
CA LEU A 11 -22.74 -12.88 2.74
C LEU A 11 -21.29 -13.28 2.40
N MET A 12 -20.41 -12.31 2.15
CA MET A 12 -18.99 -12.55 1.82
C MET A 12 -18.25 -13.25 2.97
N ILE A 13 -18.53 -12.87 4.22
CA ILE A 13 -17.98 -13.53 5.42
C ILE A 13 -18.45 -14.99 5.49
N LEU A 14 -19.75 -15.25 5.29
CA LEU A 14 -20.29 -16.61 5.30
C LEU A 14 -19.69 -17.48 4.19
N LEU A 15 -19.65 -16.97 2.95
CA LEU A 15 -19.12 -17.69 1.80
C LEU A 15 -17.62 -17.99 1.97
N ALA A 16 -16.84 -17.04 2.48
CA ALA A 16 -15.42 -17.28 2.74
C ALA A 16 -15.19 -18.28 3.88
N LYS A 17 -15.98 -18.24 4.95
CA LYS A 17 -15.90 -19.24 6.02
C LYS A 17 -16.29 -20.63 5.50
N ALA A 18 -17.33 -20.75 4.68
CA ALA A 18 -17.75 -22.00 4.07
C ALA A 18 -16.70 -22.54 3.06
N GLY A 19 -16.20 -21.68 2.17
CA GLY A 19 -15.26 -22.05 1.10
C GLY A 19 -13.82 -22.25 1.58
N MET A 20 -13.30 -21.34 2.40
CA MET A 20 -11.87 -21.29 2.79
C MET A 20 -11.62 -21.66 4.25
N GLY A 21 -12.67 -21.78 5.09
CA GLY A 21 -12.56 -22.20 6.50
C GLY A 21 -12.07 -21.11 7.46
N THR A 22 -11.75 -19.92 6.97
CA THR A 22 -11.17 -18.83 7.78
C THR A 22 -11.43 -17.48 7.14
N LEU A 23 -11.28 -16.42 7.93
CA LEU A 23 -11.34 -15.05 7.47
C LEU A 23 -9.99 -14.46 7.02
N LYS A 24 -8.90 -15.20 7.20
CA LYS A 24 -7.52 -14.75 6.89
C LYS A 24 -7.15 -14.97 5.44
N THR A 25 -7.97 -14.46 4.53
CA THR A 25 -7.75 -14.65 3.09
C THR A 25 -7.64 -13.29 2.39
N PRO A 26 -6.76 -13.16 1.39
CA PRO A 26 -6.68 -11.96 0.55
C PRO A 26 -8.03 -11.57 -0.05
N VAL A 27 -8.91 -12.56 -0.30
CA VAL A 27 -10.26 -12.27 -0.81
C VAL A 27 -11.04 -11.38 0.12
N LEU A 28 -10.97 -11.70 1.41
CA LEU A 28 -11.68 -10.93 2.40
C LEU A 28 -11.04 -9.58 2.60
N VAL A 29 -9.72 -9.45 2.49
CA VAL A 29 -9.08 -8.13 2.56
C VAL A 29 -9.70 -7.20 1.51
N PHE A 30 -9.72 -7.55 0.23
CA PHE A 30 -10.32 -6.65 -0.76
C PHE A 30 -11.84 -6.52 -0.59
N SER A 31 -12.59 -7.63 -0.61
CA SER A 31 -14.05 -7.58 -0.67
C SER A 31 -14.69 -7.06 0.64
N ILE A 32 -14.18 -7.44 1.82
CA ILE A 32 -14.69 -6.90 3.10
C ILE A 32 -14.36 -5.42 3.22
N ILE A 33 -13.14 -5.00 2.92
CA ILE A 33 -12.76 -3.59 3.09
C ILE A 33 -13.61 -2.73 2.17
N TRP A 34 -13.82 -3.11 0.92
CA TRP A 34 -14.71 -2.38 0.04
C TRP A 34 -16.18 -2.36 0.50
N CYS A 35 -16.66 -3.43 1.14
CA CYS A 35 -18.00 -3.42 1.75
C CYS A 35 -18.06 -2.51 3.00
N ILE A 36 -17.02 -2.52 3.84
CA ILE A 36 -16.92 -1.63 5.02
C ILE A 36 -16.85 -0.18 4.57
N VAL A 37 -16.02 0.12 3.57
CA VAL A 37 -15.87 1.47 3.02
C VAL A 37 -17.16 1.93 2.34
N GLY A 38 -17.81 1.07 1.56
CA GLY A 38 -19.13 1.35 1.00
C GLY A 38 -20.19 1.60 2.07
N LEU A 39 -20.20 0.80 3.14
CA LEU A 39 -21.09 1.00 4.28
C LEU A 39 -20.84 2.36 4.93
N GLY A 40 -19.60 2.64 5.33
CA GLY A 40 -19.23 3.87 6.03
C GLY A 40 -19.46 5.12 5.19
N ALA A 41 -19.10 5.10 3.90
CA ALA A 41 -19.32 6.23 3.00
C ALA A 41 -20.81 6.59 2.84
N ASN A 42 -21.71 5.60 2.89
CA ASN A 42 -23.16 5.81 2.81
C ASN A 42 -23.81 6.13 4.17
N LEU A 43 -23.05 6.16 5.27
CA LEU A 43 -23.53 6.69 6.56
C LEU A 43 -23.50 8.23 6.58
N CYS A 44 -22.75 8.86 5.67
CA CYS A 44 -22.67 10.33 5.55
C CYS A 44 -22.29 11.02 6.87
N LEU A 45 -21.41 10.40 7.66
CA LEU A 45 -20.92 11.01 8.90
C LEU A 45 -20.13 12.28 8.56
N TYR A 46 -20.14 13.25 9.49
CA TYR A 46 -19.42 14.53 9.35
C TYR A 46 -19.82 15.32 8.08
N GLU A 47 -21.09 15.28 7.69
CA GLU A 47 -21.64 16.06 6.56
C GLU A 47 -21.01 15.72 5.19
N TYR A 48 -20.46 14.51 5.05
CA TYR A 48 -20.00 14.01 3.76
C TYR A 48 -21.18 13.64 2.86
N TYR A 49 -21.07 14.00 1.58
CA TYR A 49 -22.05 13.65 0.57
C TYR A 49 -22.08 12.13 0.34
N ALA A 50 -23.27 11.59 0.14
CA ALA A 50 -23.45 10.19 -0.22
C ALA A 50 -22.81 9.89 -1.59
N PRO A 51 -22.16 8.72 -1.75
CA PRO A 51 -21.73 8.26 -3.07
C PRO A 51 -22.93 8.06 -4.01
N SER A 52 -22.74 8.35 -5.29
CA SER A 52 -23.77 8.10 -6.32
C SER A 52 -24.11 6.61 -6.46
N ASN A 53 -25.31 6.32 -6.97
CA ASN A 53 -25.74 4.94 -7.28
C ASN A 53 -24.78 4.24 -8.25
N LEU A 54 -24.19 4.98 -9.21
CA LEU A 54 -23.17 4.45 -10.10
C LEU A 54 -21.95 3.97 -9.32
N VAL A 55 -21.37 4.81 -8.45
CA VAL A 55 -20.20 4.44 -7.64
C VAL A 55 -20.49 3.27 -6.72
N ASN A 56 -21.65 3.25 -6.06
CA ASN A 56 -22.04 2.12 -5.24
C ASN A 56 -22.14 0.81 -6.07
N THR A 57 -22.67 0.89 -7.29
CA THR A 57 -22.75 -0.27 -8.20
C THR A 57 -21.36 -0.74 -8.63
N ILE A 58 -20.42 0.18 -8.89
CA ILE A 58 -19.02 -0.13 -9.21
C ILE A 58 -18.38 -0.94 -8.07
N ILE A 59 -18.53 -0.46 -6.82
CA ILE A 59 -17.93 -1.10 -5.64
C ILE A 59 -18.53 -2.50 -5.43
N ILE A 60 -19.87 -2.62 -5.46
CA ILE A 60 -20.56 -3.91 -5.28
C ILE A 60 -20.12 -4.91 -6.35
N SER A 61 -20.15 -4.49 -7.62
CA SER A 61 -19.77 -5.34 -8.75
C SER A 61 -18.32 -5.78 -8.63
N GLY A 62 -17.40 -4.86 -8.33
CA GLY A 62 -15.99 -5.20 -8.18
C GLY A 62 -15.70 -6.13 -7.00
N ALA A 63 -16.37 -5.94 -5.85
CA ALA A 63 -16.23 -6.82 -4.71
C ALA A 63 -16.71 -8.26 -5.01
N ILE A 64 -17.81 -8.41 -5.76
CA ILE A 64 -18.36 -9.69 -6.20
C ILE A 64 -17.45 -10.37 -7.23
N ILE A 65 -17.05 -9.64 -8.28
CA ILE A 65 -16.20 -10.17 -9.36
C ILE A 65 -14.86 -10.64 -8.80
N PHE A 66 -14.22 -9.83 -7.95
CA PHE A 66 -12.97 -10.22 -7.30
C PHE A 66 -13.12 -11.50 -6.47
N PHE A 67 -14.18 -11.58 -5.66
CA PHE A 67 -14.48 -12.76 -4.85
C PHE A 67 -14.64 -14.02 -5.71
N ILE A 68 -15.40 -13.91 -6.80
CA ILE A 68 -15.64 -14.99 -7.75
C ILE A 68 -14.32 -15.45 -8.39
N VAL A 69 -13.59 -14.53 -9.01
CA VAL A 69 -12.35 -14.83 -9.76
C VAL A 69 -11.32 -15.48 -8.85
N TYR A 70 -11.10 -14.95 -7.65
CA TYR A 70 -10.18 -15.54 -6.70
C TYR A 70 -10.66 -16.89 -6.15
N GLY A 71 -11.95 -17.01 -5.81
CA GLY A 71 -12.54 -18.26 -5.33
C GLY A 71 -12.40 -19.40 -6.36
N PHE A 72 -12.70 -19.13 -7.63
CA PHE A 72 -12.44 -20.07 -8.73
C PHE A 72 -10.94 -20.32 -8.93
N GLY A 73 -10.13 -19.27 -8.85
CA GLY A 73 -8.69 -19.32 -8.98
C GLY A 73 -8.02 -20.22 -7.94
N LEU A 74 -8.54 -20.29 -6.71
CA LEU A 74 -8.00 -21.08 -5.61
C LEU A 74 -8.34 -22.58 -5.64
N ARG A 75 -9.07 -23.07 -6.64
CA ARG A 75 -9.34 -24.50 -6.80
C ARG A 75 -8.03 -25.31 -6.69
N GLY A 76 -8.04 -26.34 -5.83
CA GLY A 76 -6.91 -27.20 -5.53
C GLY A 76 -6.02 -26.75 -4.35
N VAL A 77 -6.23 -25.56 -3.79
CA VAL A 77 -5.56 -25.13 -2.56
C VAL A 77 -6.30 -25.69 -1.33
N LYS A 78 -5.58 -26.36 -0.43
CA LYS A 78 -6.16 -26.95 0.78
C LYS A 78 -6.57 -25.85 1.78
N LYS A 79 -7.75 -25.98 2.43
CA LYS A 79 -8.22 -25.03 3.45
C LYS A 79 -7.22 -24.86 4.62
N SER A 80 -6.51 -25.93 4.97
CA SER A 80 -5.51 -25.92 6.05
C SER A 80 -4.42 -24.86 5.86
N PHE A 81 -4.10 -24.51 4.61
CA PHE A 81 -3.15 -23.45 4.29
C PHE A 81 -3.52 -22.09 4.91
N PHE A 82 -4.80 -21.76 4.97
CA PHE A 82 -5.26 -20.47 5.47
C PHE A 82 -5.56 -20.49 6.99
N THR A 83 -5.86 -21.67 7.54
CA THR A 83 -6.19 -21.82 8.97
C THR A 83 -4.94 -21.98 9.83
N GLU A 84 -3.87 -22.56 9.29
CA GLU A 84 -2.62 -22.78 9.98
C GLU A 84 -1.68 -21.58 9.91
N ASN A 85 -0.76 -21.50 10.88
CA ASN A 85 0.29 -20.49 10.87
C ASN A 85 1.29 -20.83 9.76
N ILE A 86 1.67 -19.83 8.98
CA ILE A 86 2.69 -19.99 7.96
C ILE A 86 4.05 -20.17 8.64
N LYS A 87 4.82 -21.16 8.20
CA LYS A 87 6.25 -21.31 8.52
C LYS A 87 7.05 -21.08 7.24
N LEU A 88 8.21 -20.43 7.36
CA LEU A 88 9.09 -20.19 6.21
C LEU A 88 9.88 -21.46 5.88
N ASP A 89 9.89 -21.83 4.60
CA ASP A 89 10.68 -22.98 4.13
C ASP A 89 12.15 -22.59 3.91
N SER A 90 12.41 -21.31 3.57
CA SER A 90 13.75 -20.78 3.37
C SER A 90 13.84 -19.30 3.75
N CYS A 91 14.92 -18.96 4.46
CA CYS A 91 15.14 -17.63 5.03
C CYS A 91 16.46 -17.00 4.55
N PHE A 92 16.88 -17.30 3.32
CA PHE A 92 18.13 -16.75 2.78
C PHE A 92 17.99 -15.25 2.48
N ILE A 93 18.96 -14.46 2.94
CA ILE A 93 19.10 -13.03 2.63
C ILE A 93 20.57 -12.75 2.32
N ASN A 94 20.82 -12.05 1.21
CA ASN A 94 22.13 -11.48 0.92
C ASN A 94 22.32 -10.17 1.69
N LEU A 95 22.71 -10.29 2.97
CA LEU A 95 22.81 -9.14 3.88
C LEU A 95 23.81 -8.08 3.41
N ARG A 96 24.89 -8.48 2.71
CA ARG A 96 25.90 -7.54 2.19
C ARG A 96 25.33 -6.63 1.11
N ILE A 97 24.62 -7.22 0.14
CA ILE A 97 23.97 -6.45 -0.93
C ILE A 97 22.88 -5.56 -0.35
N LEU A 98 22.03 -6.11 0.54
CA LEU A 98 20.95 -5.35 1.18
C LEU A 98 21.50 -4.14 1.93
N ILE A 99 22.47 -4.33 2.83
CA ILE A 99 23.04 -3.21 3.60
C ILE A 99 23.75 -2.22 2.67
N GLY A 100 24.55 -2.69 1.71
CA GLY A 100 25.28 -1.82 0.79
C GLY A 100 24.36 -0.91 -0.02
N ILE A 101 23.29 -1.45 -0.61
CA ILE A 101 22.35 -0.67 -1.43
C ILE A 101 21.54 0.31 -0.57
N ASN A 102 21.11 -0.09 0.64
CA ASN A 102 20.38 0.82 1.52
C ASN A 102 21.26 1.95 2.07
N ILE A 103 22.54 1.68 2.40
CA ILE A 103 23.49 2.74 2.79
C ILE A 103 23.64 3.77 1.65
N VAL A 104 23.74 3.31 0.40
CA VAL A 104 23.76 4.24 -0.76
C VAL A 104 22.48 5.07 -0.80
N GLY A 105 21.31 4.45 -0.60
CA GLY A 105 20.03 5.17 -0.53
C GLY A 105 19.99 6.25 0.56
N ILE A 106 20.43 5.91 1.78
CA ILE A 106 20.49 6.83 2.93
C ILE A 106 21.46 7.99 2.62
N VAL A 107 22.65 7.69 2.11
CA VAL A 107 23.65 8.72 1.76
C VAL A 107 23.12 9.68 0.69
N LEU A 108 22.38 9.16 -0.30
CA LEU A 108 21.78 10.00 -1.34
C LEU A 108 20.67 10.90 -0.80
N LEU A 109 19.88 10.46 0.18
CA LEU A 109 18.82 11.26 0.80
C LEU A 109 19.32 12.20 1.90
N LEU A 110 20.54 12.00 2.41
CA LEU A 110 21.13 12.79 3.48
C LEU A 110 21.08 14.31 3.26
N PRO A 111 21.34 14.86 2.06
CA PRO A 111 21.20 16.31 1.82
C PRO A 111 19.76 16.81 2.06
N SER A 112 18.76 16.08 1.57
CA SER A 112 17.35 16.42 1.80
C SER A 112 16.95 16.28 3.27
N LEU A 113 17.50 15.29 3.99
CA LEU A 113 17.32 15.16 5.43
C LEU A 113 17.92 16.36 6.18
N ILE A 114 19.14 16.79 5.84
CA ILE A 114 19.77 17.97 6.45
C ILE A 114 18.95 19.23 6.20
N THR A 115 18.50 19.45 4.97
CA THR A 115 17.64 20.60 4.62
C THR A 115 16.33 20.58 5.41
N ALA A 116 15.67 19.42 5.50
CA ALA A 116 14.45 19.27 6.30
C ALA A 116 14.70 19.59 7.79
N LEU A 117 15.81 19.12 8.36
CA LEU A 117 16.17 19.41 9.75
C LEU A 117 16.49 20.90 9.99
N ILE A 118 17.10 21.59 9.01
CA ILE A 118 17.33 23.04 9.09
C ILE A 118 16.00 23.79 9.08
N ILE A 119 15.07 23.43 8.18
CA ILE A 119 13.73 24.03 8.10
C ILE A 119 12.97 23.81 9.40
N LEU A 120 13.08 22.63 10.03
CA LEU A 120 12.42 22.31 11.30
C LEU A 120 12.92 23.12 12.50
N ARG A 121 14.04 23.85 12.38
CA ARG A 121 14.49 24.76 13.45
C ARG A 121 13.66 26.02 13.52
N THR A 122 13.07 26.44 12.40
CA THR A 122 12.34 27.70 12.28
C THR A 122 10.86 27.50 11.92
N ASN A 123 10.50 26.32 11.43
CA ASN A 123 9.14 25.99 10.99
C ASN A 123 8.70 24.62 11.51
N GLU A 124 7.40 24.34 11.39
CA GLU A 124 6.81 23.05 11.75
C GLU A 124 6.76 22.07 10.56
N LEU A 125 6.37 20.81 10.82
CA LEU A 125 6.28 19.76 9.80
C LEU A 125 5.29 20.07 8.67
N TRP A 126 4.28 20.90 8.90
CA TRP A 126 3.34 21.30 7.83
C TRP A 126 4.05 22.12 6.74
N TYR A 127 5.05 22.93 7.10
CA TYR A 127 5.79 23.78 6.17
C TYR A 127 6.60 22.94 5.17
N ILE A 128 7.29 21.90 5.63
CA ILE A 128 8.03 20.96 4.78
C ILE A 128 7.13 20.32 3.73
N ARG A 129 5.89 19.98 4.08
CA ARG A 129 4.94 19.40 3.12
C ARG A 129 4.46 20.43 2.10
N ALA A 130 4.20 21.66 2.54
CA ALA A 130 3.78 22.73 1.64
C ALA A 130 4.91 23.11 0.66
N ASN A 131 6.17 23.05 1.12
CA ASN A 131 7.36 23.48 0.39
C ASN A 131 8.31 22.32 0.06
N GLY A 132 7.77 21.17 -0.35
CA GLY A 132 8.58 19.97 -0.64
C GLY A 132 9.66 20.21 -1.70
N SER A 133 9.47 21.17 -2.62
CA SER A 133 10.47 21.59 -3.59
C SER A 133 11.69 22.29 -2.99
N GLU A 134 11.58 22.89 -1.81
CA GLU A 134 12.72 23.48 -1.09
C GLU A 134 13.59 22.40 -0.44
N VAL A 135 12.97 21.27 -0.07
CA VAL A 135 13.64 20.15 0.60
C VAL A 135 14.42 19.29 -0.41
N TYR A 136 13.87 19.13 -1.61
CA TYR A 136 14.52 18.43 -2.70
C TYR A 136 15.18 19.44 -3.64
N SER A 137 16.50 19.55 -3.55
CA SER A 137 17.33 20.50 -4.32
C SER A 137 17.17 20.42 -5.85
N SER A 138 16.63 19.32 -6.39
CA SER A 138 16.33 19.16 -7.81
C SER A 138 15.15 18.22 -8.06
N SER A 139 14.47 18.40 -9.20
CA SER A 139 13.40 17.50 -9.67
C SER A 139 13.90 16.07 -9.92
N LEU A 140 15.16 15.92 -10.35
CA LEU A 140 15.82 14.63 -10.51
C LEU A 140 15.93 13.91 -9.17
N MET A 141 16.39 14.59 -8.13
CA MET A 141 16.54 14.01 -6.80
C MET A 141 15.19 13.62 -6.19
N ALA A 142 14.17 14.47 -6.37
CA ALA A 142 12.80 14.14 -5.95
C ALA A 142 12.28 12.88 -6.66
N THR A 143 12.51 12.77 -7.97
CA THR A 143 12.11 11.60 -8.77
C THR A 143 12.86 10.34 -8.32
N LEU A 144 14.19 10.42 -8.12
CA LEU A 144 15.00 9.32 -7.63
C LEU A 144 14.57 8.85 -6.22
N ALA A 145 14.32 9.80 -5.33
CA ALA A 145 13.85 9.55 -3.99
C ALA A 145 12.49 8.82 -3.99
N ASP A 146 11.54 9.32 -4.78
CA ASP A 146 10.17 8.79 -4.83
C ASP A 146 10.09 7.45 -5.57
N SER A 147 10.78 7.33 -6.71
CA SER A 147 10.64 6.20 -7.63
C SER A 147 11.61 5.05 -7.39
N VAL A 148 12.74 5.27 -6.70
CA VAL A 148 13.77 4.24 -6.48
C VAL A 148 14.09 4.03 -5.01
N ILE A 149 14.50 5.08 -4.29
CA ILE A 149 15.00 4.93 -2.91
C ILE A 149 13.87 4.55 -1.95
N ARG A 150 12.70 5.20 -2.06
CA ARG A 150 11.57 4.88 -1.20
C ARG A 150 11.04 3.45 -1.42
N PRO A 151 10.81 2.95 -2.65
CA PRO A 151 10.44 1.56 -2.89
C PRO A 151 11.50 0.55 -2.41
N LEU A 152 12.78 0.89 -2.52
CA LEU A 152 13.88 0.10 -1.96
C LEU A 152 13.74 -0.04 -0.43
N PHE A 153 13.52 1.07 0.29
CA PHE A 153 13.31 1.07 1.74
C PHE A 153 12.04 0.31 2.14
N VAL A 154 11.00 0.37 1.31
CA VAL A 154 9.79 -0.46 1.48
C VAL A 154 10.15 -1.95 1.39
N ALA A 155 10.95 -2.37 0.41
CA ALA A 155 11.40 -3.76 0.30
C ALA A 155 12.20 -4.20 1.54
N THR A 156 13.12 -3.37 2.04
CA THR A 156 13.88 -3.61 3.27
C THR A 156 12.96 -3.74 4.47
N THR A 157 11.98 -2.84 4.61
CA THR A 157 10.99 -2.87 5.69
C THR A 157 10.20 -4.17 5.70
N ILE A 158 9.70 -4.60 4.55
CA ILE A 158 8.92 -5.85 4.44
C ILE A 158 9.82 -7.05 4.78
N LEU A 159 11.06 -7.10 4.28
CA LEU A 159 11.99 -8.17 4.62
C LEU A 159 12.32 -8.20 6.11
N ALA A 160 12.58 -7.06 6.73
CA ALA A 160 12.86 -6.96 8.16
C ALA A 160 11.69 -7.53 8.98
N ILE A 161 10.46 -7.18 8.61
CA ILE A 161 9.24 -7.65 9.26
C ILE A 161 9.08 -9.17 9.06
N VAL A 162 9.19 -9.69 7.84
CA VAL A 162 9.03 -11.13 7.60
C VAL A 162 10.12 -11.94 8.29
N TYR A 163 11.37 -11.45 8.23
CA TYR A 163 12.51 -12.12 8.85
C TYR A 163 12.44 -12.11 10.39
N LEU A 164 11.74 -11.14 11.00
CA LEU A 164 11.46 -11.13 12.44
C LEU A 164 10.70 -12.38 12.91
N PHE A 165 9.83 -12.93 12.05
CA PHE A 165 9.05 -14.14 12.31
C PHE A 165 9.76 -15.44 11.86
N SER A 166 10.96 -15.34 11.30
CA SER A 166 11.76 -16.50 10.90
C SER A 166 12.56 -17.11 12.07
N ASP A 167 13.08 -18.33 11.87
CA ASP A 167 14.04 -18.97 12.78
C ASP A 167 15.50 -18.52 12.51
N GLY A 168 15.70 -17.43 11.75
CA GLY A 168 17.02 -16.91 11.40
C GLY A 168 17.81 -16.33 12.59
N LYS A 169 19.11 -16.10 12.36
CA LYS A 169 20.05 -15.57 13.38
C LYS A 169 19.54 -14.24 13.98
N GLN A 170 19.51 -14.14 15.31
CA GLN A 170 18.97 -12.99 16.04
C GLN A 170 19.69 -11.67 15.67
N LYS A 171 21.02 -11.70 15.50
CA LYS A 171 21.80 -10.54 15.05
C LYS A 171 21.28 -9.98 13.72
N THR A 172 20.96 -10.85 12.76
CA THR A 172 20.43 -10.44 11.45
C THR A 172 19.04 -9.80 11.59
N LYS A 173 18.18 -10.31 12.48
CA LYS A 173 16.87 -9.71 12.75
C LYS A 173 17.00 -8.28 13.25
N TYR A 174 17.86 -8.04 14.23
CA TYR A 174 18.08 -6.70 14.77
C TYR A 174 18.68 -5.75 13.75
N VAL A 175 19.66 -6.21 12.96
CA VAL A 175 20.27 -5.37 11.91
C VAL A 175 19.22 -4.93 10.89
N LEU A 176 18.39 -5.85 10.38
CA LEU A 176 17.36 -5.51 9.41
C LEU A 176 16.28 -4.60 10.00
N LEU A 177 15.87 -4.84 11.24
CA LEU A 177 14.86 -4.03 11.91
C LEU A 177 15.37 -2.60 12.16
N MET A 178 16.61 -2.46 12.66
CA MET A 178 17.22 -1.14 12.87
C MET A 178 17.38 -0.39 11.56
N LEU A 179 17.82 -1.06 10.51
CA LEU A 179 17.97 -0.47 9.19
C LEU A 179 16.61 0.04 8.67
N ALA A 180 15.56 -0.79 8.73
CA ALA A 180 14.22 -0.39 8.34
C ALA A 180 13.68 0.79 9.18
N ILE A 181 13.94 0.83 10.48
CA ILE A 181 13.53 1.94 11.35
C ILE A 181 14.23 3.25 10.93
N VAL A 182 15.54 3.21 10.71
CA VAL A 182 16.32 4.38 10.27
C VAL A 182 15.81 4.91 8.93
N GLU A 183 15.63 4.02 7.95
CA GLU A 183 15.08 4.36 6.62
C GLU A 183 13.70 5.00 6.68
N ASN A 184 12.79 4.47 7.52
CA ASN A 184 11.45 5.04 7.67
C ASN A 184 11.48 6.39 8.39
N ILE A 185 12.34 6.56 9.40
CA ILE A 185 12.51 7.85 10.09
C ILE A 185 13.05 8.90 9.12
N GLU A 186 14.07 8.56 8.33
CA GLU A 186 14.62 9.44 7.31
C GLU A 186 13.52 9.89 6.33
N LEU A 187 12.76 8.96 5.75
CA LEU A 187 11.66 9.29 4.85
C LEU A 187 10.59 10.18 5.52
N VAL A 188 10.25 9.92 6.78
CA VAL A 188 9.27 10.72 7.53
C VAL A 188 9.74 12.15 7.72
N ILE A 189 11.01 12.35 8.12
CA ILE A 189 11.57 13.69 8.34
C ILE A 189 11.70 14.42 6.99
N SER A 190 12.29 13.78 5.98
CA SER A 190 12.51 14.40 4.66
C SER A 190 11.21 14.76 3.94
N THR A 191 10.11 14.02 4.15
CA THR A 191 8.83 14.29 3.46
C THR A 191 7.79 14.98 4.34
N ALA A 192 8.06 15.13 5.64
CA ALA A 192 7.05 15.38 6.67
C ALA A 192 5.81 14.48 6.51
N GLY A 193 6.03 13.25 6.04
CA GLY A 193 5.01 12.29 5.67
C GLY A 193 4.86 11.21 6.74
N ARG A 194 3.61 10.85 7.08
CA ARG A 194 3.33 9.72 7.99
C ARG A 194 3.24 8.37 7.27
N ALA A 195 3.20 8.39 5.93
CA ALA A 195 2.97 7.20 5.12
C ALA A 195 4.00 6.08 5.39
N PRO A 196 5.32 6.34 5.52
CA PRO A 196 6.28 5.25 5.77
C PRO A 196 5.96 4.46 7.06
N ILE A 197 5.69 5.15 8.18
CA ILE A 197 5.33 4.51 9.45
C ILE A 197 3.97 3.79 9.36
N VAL A 198 2.99 4.39 8.70
CA VAL A 198 1.69 3.74 8.45
C VAL A 198 1.90 2.45 7.65
N ASN A 199 2.73 2.47 6.60
CA ASN A 199 3.01 1.30 5.79
C ASN A 199 3.72 0.22 6.62
N PHE A 200 4.72 0.61 7.43
CA PHE A 200 5.38 -0.27 8.39
C PHE A 200 4.34 -0.98 9.28
N LEU A 201 3.45 -0.21 9.90
CA LEU A 201 2.39 -0.72 10.76
C LEU A 201 1.51 -1.73 10.02
N PHE A 202 1.05 -1.41 8.80
CA PHE A 202 0.24 -2.33 8.00
C PHE A 202 0.98 -3.61 7.66
N TYR A 203 2.22 -3.54 7.17
CA TYR A 203 3.03 -4.72 6.87
C TYR A 203 3.21 -5.60 8.12
N PHE A 204 3.41 -4.97 9.28
CA PHE A 204 3.59 -5.67 10.54
C PHE A 204 2.30 -6.36 11.01
N ILE A 205 1.15 -5.68 10.91
CA ILE A 205 -0.17 -6.26 11.22
C ILE A 205 -0.49 -7.42 10.27
N ILE A 206 -0.22 -7.27 8.97
CA ILE A 206 -0.45 -8.37 8.02
C ILE A 206 0.46 -9.55 8.37
N ALA A 207 1.75 -9.31 8.64
CA ALA A 207 2.69 -10.37 9.01
C ALA A 207 2.29 -11.08 10.32
N ILE A 208 1.91 -10.35 11.37
CA ILE A 208 1.54 -10.96 12.66
C ILE A 208 0.30 -11.86 12.50
N VAL A 209 -0.68 -11.44 11.70
CA VAL A 209 -1.88 -12.24 11.40
C VAL A 209 -1.53 -13.51 10.61
N LEU A 210 -0.60 -13.43 9.65
CA LEU A 210 -0.18 -14.57 8.83
C LEU A 210 0.66 -15.61 9.60
N PHE A 211 1.58 -15.15 10.44
CA PHE A 211 2.50 -16.03 11.18
C PHE A 211 1.94 -16.54 12.50
N ARG A 212 1.06 -15.78 13.16
CA ARG A 212 0.62 -16.06 14.54
C ARG A 212 -0.87 -15.89 14.77
N GLY A 213 -1.65 -15.52 13.76
CA GLY A 213 -3.04 -15.09 13.96
C GLY A 213 -4.04 -16.20 14.30
N LYS A 214 -3.63 -17.45 14.60
CA LYS A 214 -4.54 -18.58 14.88
C LYS A 214 -5.70 -18.19 15.80
N SER A 215 -5.41 -17.51 16.92
CA SER A 215 -6.40 -16.83 17.76
C SER A 215 -5.90 -15.46 18.24
N ILE A 216 -6.82 -14.54 18.52
CA ILE A 216 -6.49 -13.21 19.09
C ILE A 216 -5.88 -13.36 20.49
N PHE A 217 -6.35 -14.34 21.28
CA PHE A 217 -5.81 -14.60 22.62
C PHE A 217 -4.37 -15.13 22.58
N GLU A 218 -4.04 -16.01 21.64
CA GLU A 218 -2.66 -16.48 21.44
C GLU A 218 -1.74 -15.32 21.06
N LEU A 219 -2.21 -14.42 20.18
CA LEU A 219 -1.50 -13.21 19.77
C LEU A 219 -1.16 -12.32 20.98
N LEU A 220 -2.17 -12.01 21.81
CA LEU A 220 -2.05 -11.17 23.00
C LEU A 220 -1.12 -11.77 24.07
N HIS A 221 -1.08 -13.09 24.18
CA HIS A 221 -0.26 -13.75 25.19
C HIS A 221 1.19 -13.94 24.75
N HIS A 222 1.43 -14.45 23.53
CA HIS A 222 2.78 -14.84 23.08
C HIS A 222 3.57 -13.70 22.43
N GLU A 223 2.90 -12.68 21.87
CA GLU A 223 3.55 -11.65 21.05
C GLU A 223 3.47 -10.26 21.69
N ARG A 224 3.41 -10.18 23.04
CA ARG A 224 3.26 -8.93 23.80
C ARG A 224 4.24 -7.83 23.39
N GLY A 225 5.53 -8.15 23.25
CA GLY A 225 6.54 -7.17 22.83
C GLY A 225 6.29 -6.62 21.42
N LYS A 226 5.84 -7.46 20.49
CA LYS A 226 5.48 -7.05 19.12
C LYS A 226 4.19 -6.22 19.10
N LEU A 227 3.24 -6.53 19.96
CA LEU A 227 2.01 -5.74 20.12
C LEU A 227 2.30 -4.38 20.76
N LEU A 228 3.19 -4.30 21.76
CA LEU A 228 3.66 -3.03 22.30
C LEU A 228 4.35 -2.19 21.22
N PHE A 229 5.13 -2.80 20.34
CA PHE A 229 5.72 -2.12 19.19
C PHE A 229 4.65 -1.58 18.23
N VAL A 230 3.58 -2.34 17.95
CA VAL A 230 2.41 -1.86 17.18
C VAL A 230 1.77 -0.64 17.85
N VAL A 231 1.53 -0.69 19.16
CA VAL A 231 0.99 0.44 19.92
C VAL A 231 1.92 1.65 19.83
N ALA A 232 3.24 1.45 19.97
CA ALA A 232 4.22 2.52 19.82
C ALA A 232 4.20 3.16 18.42
N LEU A 233 4.06 2.36 17.35
CA LEU A 233 3.90 2.89 15.98
C LEU A 233 2.62 3.72 15.85
N ILE A 234 1.49 3.27 16.41
CA ILE A 234 0.23 4.01 16.41
C ILE A 234 0.39 5.34 17.15
N MET A 235 1.02 5.33 18.33
CA MET A 235 1.31 6.55 19.09
C MET A 235 2.24 7.49 18.30
N GLY A 236 3.25 6.97 17.60
CA GLY A 236 4.12 7.76 16.73
C GLY A 236 3.35 8.43 15.59
N ILE A 237 2.43 7.70 14.93
CA ILE A 237 1.54 8.27 13.90
C ILE A 237 0.65 9.37 14.50
N PHE A 238 0.18 9.17 15.73
CA PHE A 238 -0.63 10.15 16.43
C PHE A 238 0.15 11.44 16.70
N VAL A 239 1.34 11.33 17.29
CA VAL A 239 2.24 12.48 17.54
C VAL A 239 2.56 13.22 16.25
N LEU A 240 2.93 12.50 15.19
CA LEU A 240 3.21 13.12 13.88
C LEU A 240 1.99 13.80 13.27
N THR A 241 0.78 13.31 13.54
CA THR A 241 -0.45 13.94 13.06
C THR A 241 -0.72 15.24 13.82
N GLN A 242 -0.50 15.26 15.14
CA GLN A 242 -0.61 16.47 15.96
C GLN A 242 0.41 17.53 15.53
N MET A 243 1.68 17.16 15.34
CA MET A 243 2.74 18.08 14.91
C MET A 243 2.53 18.69 13.51
N ARG A 244 1.54 18.21 12.76
CA ARG A 244 1.17 18.75 11.44
C ARG A 244 -0.06 19.64 11.49
N SER A 245 -0.84 19.56 12.56
CA SER A 245 -2.02 20.38 12.72
C SER A 245 -1.60 21.70 13.35
N SER A 246 -2.01 22.81 12.74
CA SER A 246 -1.85 24.14 13.34
C SER A 246 -2.79 24.39 14.51
N THR A 247 -3.68 23.43 14.80
CA THR A 247 -4.67 23.47 15.88
C THR A 247 -4.55 22.22 16.75
N ASN A 248 -4.75 22.37 18.06
CA ASN A 248 -4.87 21.24 18.98
C ASN A 248 -6.04 20.37 18.52
N LEU A 249 -5.76 19.17 18.00
CA LEU A 249 -6.81 18.29 17.50
C LEU A 249 -7.55 17.66 18.67
N ASP A 250 -8.86 17.87 18.73
CA ASP A 250 -9.73 17.11 19.61
C ASP A 250 -9.94 15.68 19.08
N MET A 251 -10.42 14.77 19.94
CA MET A 251 -10.72 13.39 19.55
C MET A 251 -11.71 13.31 18.38
N ARG A 252 -12.62 14.29 18.26
CA ARG A 252 -13.54 14.42 17.13
C ARG A 252 -12.80 14.64 15.82
N ASP A 253 -11.85 15.56 15.78
CA ASP A 253 -11.08 15.90 14.57
C ASP A 253 -10.23 14.72 14.11
N MET A 254 -9.76 13.89 15.05
CA MET A 254 -9.07 12.65 14.73
C MET A 254 -9.99 11.64 14.04
N LEU A 255 -11.19 11.42 14.59
CA LEU A 255 -12.16 10.50 14.01
C LEU A 255 -12.65 10.98 12.65
N GLU A 256 -12.83 12.29 12.49
CA GLU A 256 -13.14 12.91 11.20
C GLU A 256 -11.99 12.75 10.21
N THR A 257 -10.74 12.95 10.65
CA THR A 257 -9.56 12.68 9.81
C THR A 257 -9.52 11.22 9.40
N PHE A 258 -9.69 10.28 10.33
CA PHE A 258 -9.76 8.86 10.01
C PHE A 258 -10.89 8.57 9.01
N TYR A 259 -12.06 9.19 9.22
CA TYR A 259 -13.21 9.02 8.35
C TYR A 259 -12.91 9.52 6.93
N ASN A 260 -12.30 10.70 6.82
CA ASN A 260 -11.84 11.29 5.58
C ASN A 260 -10.88 10.34 4.84
N TYR A 261 -9.87 9.79 5.51
CA TYR A 261 -8.86 8.95 4.84
C TYR A 261 -9.38 7.61 4.32
N TYR A 262 -10.43 7.04 4.95
CA TYR A 262 -10.88 5.68 4.63
C TYR A 262 -12.26 5.59 3.99
N PHE A 263 -13.15 6.58 4.20
CA PHE A 263 -14.53 6.54 3.71
C PHE A 263 -14.88 7.63 2.70
N SER A 264 -14.03 8.66 2.50
CA SER A 264 -14.33 9.73 1.54
C SER A 264 -14.10 9.34 0.07
N GLY A 265 -13.26 8.33 -0.19
CA GLY A 265 -12.87 7.92 -1.55
C GLY A 265 -14.04 7.68 -2.50
N PRO A 266 -15.10 6.93 -2.10
CA PRO A 266 -16.31 6.76 -2.90
C PRO A 266 -17.06 8.07 -3.23
N SER A 267 -17.15 9.00 -2.28
CA SER A 267 -17.77 10.31 -2.49
C SER A 267 -16.92 11.16 -3.45
N TYR A 268 -15.59 11.11 -3.30
CA TYR A 268 -14.68 11.77 -4.22
C TYR A 268 -14.75 11.19 -5.64
N LEU A 269 -14.83 9.87 -5.78
CA LEU A 269 -15.04 9.19 -7.07
C LEU A 269 -16.32 9.68 -7.75
N THR A 270 -17.39 9.93 -6.98
CA THR A 270 -18.62 10.51 -7.54
C THR A 270 -18.37 11.89 -8.15
N GLN A 271 -17.58 12.74 -7.48
CA GLN A 271 -17.24 14.06 -8.01
C GLN A 271 -16.34 13.99 -9.24
N LEU A 272 -15.37 13.07 -9.26
CA LEU A 272 -14.53 12.86 -10.43
C LEU A 272 -15.35 12.43 -11.65
N LEU A 273 -16.27 11.49 -11.49
CA LEU A 273 -17.11 11.01 -12.60
C LEU A 273 -18.13 12.05 -13.09
N ARG A 274 -18.48 13.03 -12.25
CA ARG A 274 -19.37 14.14 -12.63
C ARG A 274 -18.63 15.27 -13.36
N ASN A 275 -17.44 15.62 -12.87
CA ASN A 275 -16.73 16.83 -13.32
C ASN A 275 -15.60 16.55 -14.32
N VAL A 276 -15.16 15.30 -14.44
CA VAL A 276 -14.12 14.86 -15.38
C VAL A 276 -14.76 13.87 -16.35
N THR A 277 -15.47 14.41 -17.35
CA THR A 277 -16.22 13.62 -18.34
C THR A 277 -15.33 13.05 -19.46
N GLU A 278 -14.15 13.64 -19.65
CA GLU A 278 -13.13 13.17 -20.58
C GLU A 278 -12.20 12.20 -19.84
N TYR A 279 -12.39 10.90 -20.09
CA TYR A 279 -11.46 9.87 -19.59
C TYR A 279 -10.12 10.04 -20.30
N GLY A 280 -9.16 10.74 -19.69
CA GLY A 280 -7.78 10.93 -20.21
C GLY A 280 -7.54 12.22 -20.98
N ILE A 281 -6.36 12.34 -21.61
CA ILE A 281 -6.00 13.52 -22.43
C ILE A 281 -6.87 13.48 -23.70
N ASP A 282 -7.60 14.57 -23.98
CA ASP A 282 -8.55 14.70 -25.10
C ASP A 282 -9.66 13.63 -25.11
N GLY A 283 -10.08 13.17 -23.92
CA GLY A 283 -11.13 12.16 -23.75
C GLY A 283 -10.75 10.74 -24.18
N ARG A 284 -9.46 10.42 -24.32
CA ARG A 284 -8.97 9.10 -24.73
C ARG A 284 -8.53 8.22 -23.56
N TYR A 285 -9.00 6.97 -23.58
CA TYR A 285 -8.59 5.94 -22.62
C TYR A 285 -7.07 5.72 -22.61
N PHE A 286 -6.56 5.33 -21.43
CA PHE A 286 -5.15 4.99 -21.24
C PHE A 286 -4.78 3.55 -21.61
N TRP A 287 -5.75 2.72 -22.01
CA TRP A 287 -5.54 1.36 -22.56
C TRP A 287 -4.66 0.44 -21.70
N GLY A 288 -4.78 0.57 -20.37
CA GLY A 288 -4.07 -0.24 -19.40
C GLY A 288 -2.83 0.45 -18.81
N ALA A 289 -2.42 1.61 -19.32
CA ALA A 289 -1.25 2.31 -18.83
C ALA A 289 -1.39 2.82 -17.40
N ALA A 290 -2.61 3.00 -16.85
CA ALA A 290 -2.79 3.34 -15.44
C ALA A 290 -2.86 2.07 -14.56
N THR A 291 -3.58 1.05 -14.99
CA THR A 291 -3.77 -0.26 -14.35
C THR A 291 -2.42 -0.93 -14.16
N PHE A 292 -1.58 -0.90 -15.20
CA PHE A 292 -0.22 -1.44 -15.22
C PHE A 292 0.84 -0.34 -15.12
N GLY A 293 0.53 0.75 -14.40
CA GLY A 293 1.42 1.89 -14.18
C GLY A 293 2.82 1.50 -13.68
N PHE A 294 2.90 0.45 -12.87
CA PHE A 294 4.16 -0.08 -12.37
C PHE A 294 5.14 -0.53 -13.47
N ILE A 295 4.64 -0.82 -14.67
CA ILE A 295 5.45 -1.12 -15.86
C ILE A 295 5.49 0.10 -16.78
N SER A 296 4.33 0.66 -17.14
CA SER A 296 4.25 1.72 -18.16
C SER A 296 4.97 3.00 -17.72
N ASN A 297 4.88 3.39 -16.44
CA ASN A 297 5.53 4.59 -15.93
C ASN A 297 7.05 4.43 -15.77
N ILE A 298 7.63 3.23 -15.92
CA ILE A 298 9.08 3.07 -16.05
C ILE A 298 9.54 3.81 -17.32
N PHE A 299 8.83 3.60 -18.43
CA PHE A 299 9.12 4.28 -19.69
C PHE A 299 8.85 5.79 -19.58
N SER A 300 7.77 6.19 -18.92
CA SER A 300 7.49 7.60 -18.66
C SER A 300 8.59 8.26 -17.84
N ASN A 301 9.09 7.62 -16.79
CA ASN A 301 10.19 8.15 -15.98
C ASN A 301 11.49 8.28 -16.80
N ILE A 302 11.81 7.31 -17.66
CA ILE A 302 12.95 7.42 -18.58
C ILE A 302 12.78 8.62 -19.53
N LEU A 303 11.58 8.81 -20.08
CA LEU A 303 11.29 9.95 -20.94
C LEU A 303 11.34 11.29 -20.19
N ILE A 304 10.90 11.35 -18.94
CA ILE A 304 11.06 12.55 -18.08
C ILE A 304 12.55 12.88 -17.91
N LEU A 305 13.39 11.87 -17.66
CA LEU A 305 14.84 12.06 -17.52
C LEU A 305 15.48 12.63 -18.79
N VAL A 306 15.05 12.16 -19.97
CA VAL A 306 15.60 12.61 -21.26
C VAL A 306 15.05 13.97 -21.69
N THR A 307 13.76 14.21 -21.48
CA THR A 307 13.06 15.40 -22.02
C THR A 307 12.90 16.54 -21.02
N GLY A 308 13.09 16.27 -19.72
CA GLY A 308 12.80 17.21 -18.63
C GLY A 308 11.31 17.53 -18.45
N ARG A 309 10.41 16.89 -19.21
CA ARG A 309 8.97 17.20 -19.21
C ARG A 309 8.18 16.14 -18.44
N PRO A 310 7.38 16.53 -17.42
CA PRO A 310 6.48 15.61 -16.73
C PRO A 310 5.49 14.95 -17.70
N GLN A 311 5.37 13.63 -17.63
CA GLN A 311 4.50 12.83 -18.48
C GLN A 311 4.17 11.49 -17.83
N GLY A 312 3.27 10.71 -18.45
CA GLY A 312 2.84 9.41 -17.95
C GLY A 312 1.56 9.45 -17.13
N THR A 313 0.98 8.28 -16.87
CA THR A 313 -0.34 8.18 -16.22
C THR A 313 -0.29 8.63 -14.76
N LEU A 314 0.86 8.46 -14.10
CA LEU A 314 1.07 8.99 -12.75
C LEU A 314 0.94 10.52 -12.71
N TYR A 315 1.64 11.21 -13.60
CA TYR A 315 1.58 12.68 -13.68
C TYR A 315 0.17 13.16 -14.06
N ILE A 316 -0.46 12.54 -15.06
CA ILE A 316 -1.79 12.98 -15.51
C ILE A 316 -2.81 12.80 -14.40
N ILE A 317 -2.83 11.65 -13.73
CA ILE A 317 -3.77 11.40 -12.64
C ILE A 317 -3.46 12.33 -11.47
N GLY A 318 -2.22 12.33 -10.98
CA GLY A 318 -1.84 13.00 -9.72
C GLY A 318 -1.71 14.52 -9.81
N SER A 319 -1.36 15.07 -10.98
CA SER A 319 -1.01 16.48 -11.14
C SER A 319 -1.89 17.24 -12.13
N VAL A 320 -2.64 16.56 -13.01
CA VAL A 320 -3.53 17.22 -13.98
C VAL A 320 -4.99 17.02 -13.58
N ILE A 321 -5.41 15.78 -13.36
CA ILE A 321 -6.81 15.45 -13.06
C ILE A 321 -7.14 15.77 -11.60
N THR A 322 -6.35 15.25 -10.67
CA THR A 322 -6.62 15.43 -9.25
C THR A 322 -6.04 16.72 -8.68
N SER A 323 -5.45 17.62 -9.49
CA SER A 323 -5.00 18.91 -8.97
C SER A 323 -6.16 19.83 -8.58
N LYS A 324 -7.32 19.67 -9.22
CA LYS A 324 -8.56 20.36 -8.85
C LYS A 324 -9.15 19.75 -7.57
N GLN A 325 -9.52 20.62 -6.64
CA GLN A 325 -10.24 20.24 -5.42
C GLN A 325 -11.74 20.15 -5.71
N TYR A 326 -12.39 19.09 -5.21
CA TYR A 326 -13.84 18.90 -5.30
C TYR A 326 -14.46 18.74 -3.91
N TRP A 327 -15.67 19.28 -3.76
CA TRP A 327 -16.45 19.17 -2.53
C TRP A 327 -16.99 17.75 -2.37
N VAL A 328 -16.58 17.09 -1.29
CA VAL A 328 -17.03 15.72 -0.93
C VAL A 328 -17.94 15.72 0.29
N GLY A 329 -18.10 16.88 0.93
CA GLY A 329 -19.06 17.18 1.99
C GLY A 329 -19.31 18.69 2.02
N GLU A 330 -20.12 19.15 2.96
CA GLU A 330 -20.49 20.57 3.09
C GLU A 330 -19.26 21.47 3.36
N HIS A 331 -18.30 20.95 4.12
CA HIS A 331 -17.10 21.69 4.54
C HIS A 331 -15.78 21.02 4.16
N THR A 332 -15.82 19.97 3.34
CA THR A 332 -14.61 19.21 2.97
C THR A 332 -14.33 19.25 1.46
N LEU A 333 -13.13 19.72 1.12
CA LEU A 333 -12.54 19.65 -0.21
C LEU A 333 -11.48 18.54 -0.27
N LEU A 334 -11.50 17.74 -1.35
CA LEU A 334 -10.46 16.76 -1.65
C LEU A 334 -9.89 16.95 -3.05
N ASN A 335 -8.60 16.70 -3.18
CA ASN A 335 -7.84 16.66 -4.44
C ASN A 335 -7.03 15.36 -4.57
N ALA A 336 -7.41 14.35 -3.79
CA ALA A 336 -6.71 13.08 -3.70
C ALA A 336 -7.71 12.01 -3.29
N MET A 337 -7.29 10.76 -3.32
CA MET A 337 -8.09 9.58 -2.96
C MET A 337 -9.09 9.11 -4.02
N CYS A 338 -8.69 9.09 -5.29
CA CYS A 338 -9.52 8.64 -6.42
C CYS A 338 -9.87 7.13 -6.41
N THR A 339 -9.46 6.38 -5.39
CA THR A 339 -9.64 4.92 -5.27
C THR A 339 -8.97 4.12 -6.38
N GLY A 340 -8.96 2.79 -6.25
CA GLY A 340 -8.46 1.86 -7.26
C GLY A 340 -9.33 1.79 -8.52
N PHE A 341 -10.63 2.07 -8.40
CA PHE A 341 -11.55 2.00 -9.55
C PHE A 341 -11.32 3.11 -10.56
N TYR A 342 -10.85 4.29 -10.15
CA TYR A 342 -10.70 5.41 -11.08
C TYR A 342 -9.65 5.14 -12.17
N PRO A 343 -8.43 4.66 -11.86
CA PRO A 343 -7.50 4.19 -12.89
C PRO A 343 -8.08 3.12 -13.82
N PHE A 344 -8.89 2.18 -13.31
CA PHE A 344 -9.51 1.16 -14.15
C PHE A 344 -10.52 1.75 -15.13
N LEU A 345 -11.28 2.77 -14.71
CA LEU A 345 -12.20 3.50 -15.56
C LEU A 345 -11.46 4.36 -16.60
N LEU A 346 -10.34 4.98 -16.23
CA LEU A 346 -9.51 5.75 -17.16
C LEU A 346 -8.89 4.87 -18.26
N ASP A 347 -8.58 3.62 -17.97
CA ASP A 347 -8.02 2.70 -18.95
C ASP A 347 -9.06 2.03 -19.85
N TRP A 348 -10.22 1.68 -19.30
CA TRP A 348 -11.14 0.74 -19.94
C TRP A 348 -12.60 1.23 -19.96
N GLY A 349 -12.87 2.46 -19.51
CA GLY A 349 -14.23 2.97 -19.32
C GLY A 349 -15.04 2.08 -18.37
N TYR A 350 -16.33 1.90 -18.66
CA TYR A 350 -17.19 1.03 -17.87
C TYR A 350 -16.76 -0.45 -17.85
N LEU A 351 -16.00 -0.92 -18.85
CA LEU A 351 -15.42 -2.28 -18.81
C LEU A 351 -14.40 -2.42 -17.68
N GLY A 352 -13.79 -1.31 -17.23
CA GLY A 352 -12.85 -1.28 -16.11
C GLY A 352 -13.45 -1.76 -14.79
N ILE A 353 -14.78 -1.65 -14.63
CA ILE A 353 -15.53 -2.18 -13.47
C ILE A 353 -15.37 -3.71 -13.37
N VAL A 354 -15.22 -4.39 -14.51
CA VAL A 354 -15.04 -5.84 -14.58
C VAL A 354 -13.56 -6.19 -14.71
N ILE A 355 -12.85 -5.56 -15.66
CA ILE A 355 -11.46 -5.87 -16.00
C ILE A 355 -10.54 -5.68 -14.79
N GLY A 356 -10.66 -4.57 -14.06
CA GLY A 356 -9.81 -4.28 -12.90
C GLY A 356 -9.90 -5.37 -11.82
N PRO A 357 -11.10 -5.64 -11.27
CA PRO A 357 -11.30 -6.72 -10.29
C PRO A 357 -10.91 -8.11 -10.79
N VAL A 358 -11.08 -8.42 -12.08
CA VAL A 358 -10.59 -9.68 -12.67
C VAL A 358 -9.07 -9.76 -12.60
N ILE A 359 -8.35 -8.71 -13.05
CA ILE A 359 -6.88 -8.64 -12.99
C ILE A 359 -6.41 -8.78 -11.54
N LEU A 360 -7.02 -8.05 -10.62
CA LEU A 360 -6.73 -8.17 -9.20
C LEU A 360 -6.90 -9.61 -8.70
N GLY A 361 -8.02 -10.26 -9.02
CA GLY A 361 -8.32 -11.62 -8.58
C GLY A 361 -7.33 -12.65 -9.13
N ILE A 362 -6.92 -12.49 -10.39
CA ILE A 362 -5.92 -13.34 -11.05
C ILE A 362 -4.55 -13.18 -10.38
N ILE A 363 -4.05 -11.94 -10.23
CA ILE A 363 -2.75 -11.68 -9.60
C ILE A 363 -2.75 -12.22 -8.16
N THR A 364 -3.81 -11.95 -7.40
CA THR A 364 -3.94 -12.45 -6.02
C THR A 364 -3.88 -13.98 -5.96
N THR A 365 -4.53 -14.66 -6.92
CA THR A 365 -4.50 -16.12 -7.03
C THR A 365 -3.10 -16.63 -7.35
N ILE A 366 -2.40 -16.00 -8.30
CA ILE A 366 -1.04 -16.38 -8.70
C ILE A 366 -0.10 -16.29 -7.50
N ILE A 367 -0.11 -15.16 -6.79
CA ILE A 367 0.75 -14.94 -5.62
C ILE A 367 0.39 -15.94 -4.51
N THR A 368 -0.90 -16.13 -4.22
CA THR A 368 -1.34 -17.09 -3.20
C THR A 368 -0.88 -18.51 -3.52
N LYS A 369 -1.02 -18.96 -4.77
CA LYS A 369 -0.56 -20.29 -5.21
C LYS A 369 0.95 -20.44 -5.15
N LYS A 370 1.71 -19.37 -5.43
CA LYS A 370 3.17 -19.38 -5.29
C LYS A 370 3.59 -19.56 -3.84
N VAL A 371 2.97 -18.83 -2.91
CA VAL A 371 3.19 -19.02 -1.46
C VAL A 371 2.78 -20.42 -1.00
N TYR A 372 1.63 -20.92 -1.48
CA TYR A 372 1.17 -22.26 -1.13
C TYR A 372 2.18 -23.35 -1.55
N LYS A 373 2.81 -23.19 -2.72
CA LYS A 373 3.81 -24.14 -3.24
C LYS A 373 5.21 -23.96 -2.64
N ASN A 374 5.60 -22.73 -2.32
CA ASN A 374 6.92 -22.39 -1.82
C ASN A 374 6.83 -21.20 -0.86
N ARG A 375 7.04 -21.45 0.43
CA ARG A 375 6.98 -20.43 1.48
C ARG A 375 8.36 -19.80 1.70
N SER A 376 9.03 -19.44 0.62
CA SER A 376 10.28 -18.68 0.71
C SER A 376 10.03 -17.27 1.21
N LEU A 377 11.05 -16.68 1.82
CA LEU A 377 11.04 -15.29 2.27
C LEU A 377 10.55 -14.32 1.17
N PHE A 378 10.98 -14.52 -0.08
CA PHE A 378 10.56 -13.74 -1.24
C PHE A 378 9.04 -13.77 -1.46
N TYR A 379 8.45 -14.95 -1.57
CA TYR A 379 7.03 -15.08 -1.88
C TYR A 379 6.15 -14.58 -0.74
N ILE A 380 6.57 -14.77 0.52
CA ILE A 380 5.85 -14.22 1.68
C ILE A 380 5.93 -12.70 1.71
N ALA A 381 7.09 -12.10 1.42
CA ALA A 381 7.25 -10.66 1.33
C ALA A 381 6.33 -10.06 0.25
N ILE A 382 6.31 -10.65 -0.95
CA ILE A 382 5.40 -10.24 -2.02
C ILE A 382 3.94 -10.36 -1.61
N TYR A 383 3.59 -11.44 -0.92
CA TYR A 383 2.22 -11.68 -0.49
C TYR A 383 1.75 -10.65 0.54
N ILE A 384 2.59 -10.28 1.52
CA ILE A 384 2.30 -9.19 2.47
C ILE A 384 2.16 -7.86 1.75
N TYR A 385 3.09 -7.56 0.83
CA TYR A 385 3.03 -6.33 0.05
C TYR A 385 1.76 -6.24 -0.80
N TRP A 386 1.36 -7.36 -1.42
CA TRP A 386 0.17 -7.44 -2.24
C TRP A 386 -1.12 -7.30 -1.42
N ILE A 387 -1.20 -7.92 -0.24
CA ILE A 387 -2.33 -7.73 0.68
C ILE A 387 -2.46 -6.25 1.06
N TYR A 388 -1.34 -5.59 1.35
CA TYR A 388 -1.32 -4.16 1.60
C TYR A 388 -1.80 -3.38 0.36
N ALA A 389 -1.33 -3.70 -0.85
CA ALA A 389 -1.79 -3.06 -2.07
C ALA A 389 -3.32 -3.22 -2.29
N LEU A 390 -3.89 -4.37 -1.95
CA LEU A 390 -5.35 -4.60 -1.98
C LEU A 390 -6.08 -3.72 -0.96
N PHE A 391 -5.60 -3.66 0.28
CA PHE A 391 -6.13 -2.74 1.30
C PHE A 391 -6.09 -1.29 0.78
N ARG A 392 -5.01 -0.96 0.07
CA ARG A 392 -4.72 0.37 -0.42
C ARG A 392 -5.69 0.87 -1.51
N THR A 393 -6.33 -0.06 -2.22
CA THR A 393 -7.28 0.26 -3.31
C THR A 393 -8.46 1.14 -2.87
N VAL A 394 -8.85 1.18 -1.60
CA VAL A 394 -9.98 2.02 -1.17
C VAL A 394 -9.72 3.52 -1.22
N PHE A 395 -8.45 3.95 -1.13
CA PHE A 395 -8.11 5.36 -1.31
C PHE A 395 -7.27 5.58 -2.57
N LYS A 396 -6.39 4.65 -3.00
CA LYS A 396 -5.67 4.84 -4.26
C LYS A 396 -5.13 3.54 -4.87
N TRP A 397 -4.82 3.59 -6.16
CA TRP A 397 -4.10 2.51 -6.84
C TRP A 397 -2.58 2.69 -6.70
N ASP A 398 -1.95 1.99 -5.77
CA ASP A 398 -0.47 2.05 -5.61
C ASP A 398 0.26 1.52 -6.86
N LEU A 399 -0.34 0.63 -7.65
CA LEU A 399 0.24 0.05 -8.86
C LEU A 399 0.23 1.02 -10.07
N VAL A 400 -0.29 2.24 -9.92
CA VAL A 400 -0.01 3.31 -10.88
C VAL A 400 1.48 3.70 -10.82
N ASN A 401 2.12 3.59 -9.64
CA ASN A 401 3.53 3.96 -9.45
C ASN A 401 4.47 2.81 -9.85
N ILE A 402 5.71 3.15 -10.21
CA ILE A 402 6.77 2.15 -10.45
C ILE A 402 7.24 1.44 -9.17
N ASP A 403 6.81 1.91 -8.00
CA ASP A 403 7.14 1.39 -6.68
C ASP A 403 7.00 -0.14 -6.62
N PHE A 404 5.94 -0.67 -7.21
CA PHE A 404 5.69 -2.11 -7.19
C PHE A 404 6.78 -2.91 -7.94
N SER A 405 7.21 -2.43 -9.10
CA SER A 405 8.31 -3.04 -9.87
C SER A 405 9.62 -2.98 -9.11
N VAL A 406 9.95 -1.83 -8.54
CA VAL A 406 11.20 -1.66 -7.79
C VAL A 406 11.21 -2.53 -6.53
N VAL A 407 10.11 -2.59 -5.77
CA VAL A 407 9.99 -3.50 -4.63
C VAL A 407 10.19 -4.95 -5.06
N LEU A 408 9.55 -5.41 -6.14
CA LEU A 408 9.71 -6.78 -6.64
C LEU A 408 11.17 -7.10 -7.01
N ILE A 409 11.81 -6.19 -7.75
CA ILE A 409 13.20 -6.33 -8.18
C ILE A 409 14.14 -6.36 -6.97
N SER A 410 13.98 -5.42 -6.02
CA SER A 410 14.77 -5.37 -4.79
C SER A 410 14.60 -6.63 -3.94
N LEU A 411 13.36 -7.07 -3.71
CA LEU A 411 13.09 -8.31 -2.99
C LEU A 411 13.77 -9.51 -3.65
N TYR A 412 13.75 -9.59 -4.98
CA TYR A 412 14.40 -10.66 -5.72
C TYR A 412 15.92 -10.65 -5.49
N PHE A 413 16.58 -9.51 -5.71
CA PHE A 413 18.03 -9.39 -5.51
C PHE A 413 18.47 -9.67 -4.06
N PHE A 414 17.67 -9.28 -3.08
CA PHE A 414 18.00 -9.48 -1.67
C PHE A 414 17.81 -10.92 -1.18
N THR A 415 16.94 -11.70 -1.82
CA THR A 415 16.55 -13.03 -1.35
C THR A 415 16.96 -14.18 -2.26
N HIS A 416 17.45 -13.90 -3.47
CA HIS A 416 17.94 -14.93 -4.37
C HIS A 416 19.37 -15.35 -4.01
N LYS A 417 19.61 -16.66 -3.95
CA LYS A 417 20.96 -17.20 -3.81
C LYS A 417 21.70 -16.98 -5.13
N CYS A 418 22.75 -16.16 -5.13
CA CYS A 418 23.75 -16.26 -6.19
C CYS A 418 24.34 -17.67 -6.10
N TYR A 419 23.99 -18.54 -7.05
CA TYR A 419 24.73 -19.77 -7.27
C TYR A 419 26.18 -19.36 -7.54
N LYS A 420 27.07 -19.65 -6.59
CA LYS A 420 28.50 -19.71 -6.92
C LYS A 420 28.64 -20.87 -7.90
N VAL A 421 28.81 -20.55 -9.17
CA VAL A 421 29.37 -21.48 -10.15
C VAL A 421 30.85 -21.61 -9.80
N GLY A 422 31.24 -22.79 -9.33
CA GLY A 422 32.61 -23.11 -8.94
C GLY A 422 32.66 -23.84 -7.62
N ASN A 423 33.08 -25.10 -7.69
CA ASN A 423 33.47 -25.94 -6.56
C ASN A 423 34.26 -25.11 -5.54
N ASP A 424 33.69 -24.92 -4.36
CA ASP A 424 34.35 -25.20 -3.08
C ASP A 424 33.45 -24.74 -1.93
N GLY A 425 32.99 -25.74 -1.17
CA GLY A 425 32.62 -25.64 0.25
C GLY A 425 31.66 -24.53 0.66
N CYS A 426 30.37 -24.86 0.75
CA CYS A 426 29.52 -24.20 1.74
C CYS A 426 30.09 -24.44 3.15
N ARG A 427 30.66 -23.40 3.77
CA ARG A 427 30.79 -23.30 5.24
C ARG A 427 29.99 -22.10 5.74
N ALA A 428 29.41 -22.30 6.92
CA ALA A 428 28.23 -21.65 7.54
C ALA A 428 28.34 -20.16 7.91
#